data_AF-A0A559IEH5-F1
#
_entry.id   AF-A0A559IEH5-F1
#
_cell.length_a   1.000
_cell.length_b   1.000
_cell.length_c   1.000
_cell.angle_alpha   90.00
_cell.angle_beta   90.00
_cell.angle_gamma   90.00
#
_symmetry.space_group_name_H-M   'P 1'
#
loop_
_entity.id
_entity.type
_entity.pdbx_description
1 polymer ?
#
loop_
_entity_poly.entity_id
_entity_poly.type
_entity_poly.pdbx_seq_one_letter_code
_entity_poly.pdbx_strand_id
1 'polypeptide(L)'
;MNKLSDQLNYTLVNIEERMELVMKIVVENDKQLVDYYDNHYNPHINQTGLLSENTRVAKDLESLASYLLYAKDSDASDDTITDYRQKRNNNREASIEKLMKVREVRKETNRSIIKTPKIKINDRDRARYPELAETGKVIKRITHLINSGIDSTGRKLTVSEIKKLKWIRTDIQKDEIAVKNELKGYIRFQNITKSDPDFHQMEFIRFDDVETMRVLLEDYAELKEYSCDDTFGYLKIIMFVFEELIEMTEINDYMKDILVWKVEGQSYDDMIVSLKEKYNIKMTKPRLSKITRETIPTMIADTYRQKREDWIYTYVLRGEYKTCSCCKNNYLATKKYFSPNKRSKSGLRPICKNCRKDKYQNDSVAKSE
;
A
#
# COMPACT_ATOMS: atom_id res chain seq x y z
N MET A 1 36.81 -20.07 21.74
CA MET A 1 35.56 -19.55 22.34
C MET A 1 34.41 -20.45 21.93
N ASN A 2 33.75 -21.07 22.91
CA ASN A 2 32.46 -21.72 22.68
C ASN A 2 31.41 -20.60 22.48
N LYS A 3 30.38 -20.83 21.66
CA LYS A 3 29.32 -19.81 21.52
C LYS A 3 28.47 -19.84 22.78
N LEU A 4 28.08 -18.68 23.30
CA LEU A 4 27.18 -18.62 24.46
C LEU A 4 25.84 -19.31 24.12
N SER A 5 25.43 -19.22 22.85
CA SER A 5 24.23 -19.89 22.33
C SER A 5 24.26 -21.42 22.46
N ASP A 6 25.44 -22.04 22.49
CA ASP A 6 25.58 -23.50 22.54
C ASP A 6 25.28 -24.06 23.95
N GLN A 7 25.24 -23.19 24.98
CA GLN A 7 24.93 -23.53 26.36
C GLN A 7 23.43 -23.43 26.69
N LEU A 8 22.62 -23.01 25.72
CA LEU A 8 21.17 -22.89 25.88
C LEU A 8 20.47 -24.25 25.86
N ASN A 9 19.54 -24.46 26.80
CA ASN A 9 18.76 -25.68 26.89
C ASN A 9 17.27 -25.47 26.56
N TYR A 10 16.89 -25.69 25.31
CA TYR A 10 15.52 -25.53 24.82
C TYR A 10 14.49 -26.52 25.39
N THR A 11 14.90 -27.49 26.21
CA THR A 11 13.95 -28.36 26.94
C THR A 11 13.30 -27.65 28.12
N LEU A 12 13.92 -26.60 28.66
CA LEU A 12 13.32 -25.78 29.73
C LEU A 12 12.15 -24.99 29.15
N VAL A 13 10.99 -25.01 29.81
CA VAL A 13 9.77 -24.36 29.30
C VAL A 13 9.43 -23.10 30.11
N ASN A 14 9.71 -23.13 31.42
CA ASN A 14 9.41 -22.04 32.34
C ASN A 14 10.41 -20.89 32.19
N ILE A 15 9.91 -19.65 32.24
CA ILE A 15 10.72 -18.44 32.14
C ILE A 15 11.71 -18.31 33.30
N GLU A 16 11.32 -18.72 34.51
CA GLU A 16 12.17 -18.63 35.71
C GLU A 16 13.43 -19.50 35.56
N GLU A 17 13.26 -20.76 35.14
CA GLU A 17 14.35 -21.71 34.89
C GLU A 17 15.25 -21.26 33.72
N ARG A 18 14.65 -20.70 32.67
CA ARG A 18 15.41 -20.13 31.55
C ARG A 18 16.21 -18.91 31.97
N MET A 19 15.65 -18.06 32.83
CA MET A 19 16.32 -16.87 33.34
C MET A 19 17.49 -17.23 34.24
N GLU A 20 17.34 -18.21 35.13
CA GLU A 20 18.45 -18.71 35.97
C GLU A 20 19.61 -19.27 35.13
N LEU A 21 19.30 -20.06 34.08
CA LEU A 21 20.29 -20.57 33.15
C LEU A 21 21.03 -19.45 32.42
N VAL A 22 20.30 -18.45 31.90
CA VAL A 22 20.91 -17.30 31.21
C VAL A 22 21.77 -16.47 32.15
N MET A 23 21.32 -16.25 33.39
CA MET A 23 22.13 -15.54 34.40
C MET A 23 23.44 -16.27 34.68
N LYS A 24 23.42 -17.60 34.81
CA LYS A 24 24.64 -18.39 34.98
C LYS A 24 25.60 -18.24 33.80
N ILE A 25 25.09 -18.32 32.56
CA ILE A 25 25.89 -18.16 31.34
C ILE A 25 26.52 -16.76 31.27
N VAL A 26 25.78 -15.72 31.65
CA VAL A 26 26.27 -14.33 31.68
C VAL A 26 27.37 -14.17 32.73
N VAL A 27 27.17 -14.68 33.94
CA VAL A 27 28.15 -14.59 35.04
C VAL A 27 29.43 -15.35 34.70
N GLU A 28 29.35 -16.52 34.08
CA GLU A 28 30.52 -17.30 33.66
C GLU A 28 31.35 -16.59 32.58
N ASN A 29 30.74 -15.67 31.82
CA ASN A 29 31.39 -14.96 30.70
C ASN A 29 31.50 -13.44 30.94
N ASP A 30 31.31 -12.99 32.19
CA ASP A 30 31.23 -11.58 32.57
C ASP A 30 32.42 -10.74 32.06
N LYS A 31 33.64 -11.22 32.29
CA LYS A 31 34.87 -10.54 31.83
C LYS A 31 34.91 -10.28 30.32
N GLN A 32 34.31 -11.16 29.52
CA GLN A 32 34.30 -11.03 28.06
C GLN A 32 33.19 -10.10 27.58
N LEU A 33 32.05 -10.09 28.29
CA LEU A 33 30.96 -9.16 28.01
C LEU A 33 31.36 -7.73 28.36
N VAL A 34 32.03 -7.53 29.49
CA VAL A 34 32.58 -6.22 29.89
C VAL A 34 33.57 -5.70 28.84
N ASP A 35 34.52 -6.52 28.39
CA ASP A 35 35.47 -6.16 27.33
C ASP A 35 34.75 -5.78 26.02
N TYR A 36 33.70 -6.51 25.65
CA TYR A 36 32.88 -6.18 24.48
C TYR A 36 32.19 -4.82 24.62
N TYR A 37 31.58 -4.53 25.77
CA TYR A 37 30.89 -3.25 25.99
C TYR A 37 31.85 -2.06 26.08
N ASP A 38 33.05 -2.26 26.63
CA ASP A 38 34.04 -1.19 26.78
C ASP A 38 34.77 -0.89 25.46
N ASN A 39 35.10 -1.92 24.68
CA ASN A 39 36.02 -1.77 23.53
C ASN A 39 35.36 -1.94 22.16
N HIS A 40 34.18 -2.54 22.08
CA HIS A 40 33.58 -2.98 20.80
C HIS A 40 32.13 -2.54 20.60
N TYR A 41 31.43 -2.12 21.66
CA TYR A 41 30.05 -1.68 21.56
C TYR A 41 29.97 -0.25 20.98
N ASN A 42 29.20 -0.11 19.89
CA ASN A 42 28.91 1.20 19.30
C ASN A 42 27.39 1.47 19.35
N PRO A 43 26.92 2.48 20.11
CA PRO A 43 25.51 2.82 20.22
C PRO A 43 24.94 3.52 18.97
N HIS A 44 25.78 3.96 18.03
CA HIS A 44 25.36 4.58 16.79
C HIS A 44 25.13 3.53 15.70
N ILE A 45 23.88 3.10 15.58
CA ILE A 45 23.40 2.07 14.65
C ILE A 45 23.36 2.65 13.23
N ASN A 46 24.35 2.28 12.41
CA ASN A 46 24.33 2.53 10.97
C ASN A 46 24.25 1.18 10.25
N GLN A 47 23.25 0.98 9.38
CA GLN A 47 22.99 -0.28 8.63
C GLN A 47 24.18 -0.80 7.78
N THR A 48 25.24 0.01 7.63
CA THR A 48 26.46 -0.32 6.88
C THR A 48 27.71 -0.38 7.76
N GLY A 49 27.57 -0.27 9.09
CA GLY A 49 28.67 -0.25 10.05
C GLY A 49 29.26 -1.65 10.27
N LEU A 50 30.59 -1.75 10.23
CA LEU A 50 31.32 -3.02 10.38
C LEU A 50 31.39 -3.52 11.85
N LEU A 51 30.88 -2.76 12.83
CA LEU A 51 31.37 -2.83 14.22
C LEU A 51 30.33 -3.01 15.34
N SER A 52 29.15 -3.57 15.11
CA SER A 52 28.32 -4.04 16.26
C SER A 52 27.37 -5.18 15.91
N GLU A 53 26.55 -5.01 14.86
CA GLU A 53 25.47 -5.94 14.49
C GLU A 53 25.95 -7.31 14.00
N ASN A 54 27.14 -7.38 13.39
CA ASN A 54 27.69 -8.62 12.83
C ASN A 54 28.71 -9.31 13.73
N THR A 55 28.96 -8.76 14.92
CA THR A 55 29.86 -9.38 15.88
C THR A 55 29.25 -10.66 16.43
N ARG A 56 30.10 -11.64 16.72
CA ARG A 56 29.67 -12.92 17.26
C ARG A 56 28.96 -12.77 18.61
N VAL A 57 29.43 -11.83 19.45
CA VAL A 57 28.86 -11.54 20.77
C VAL A 57 27.45 -10.96 20.65
N ALA A 58 27.19 -10.04 19.72
CA ALA A 58 25.85 -9.51 19.47
C ALA A 58 24.85 -10.60 19.07
N LYS A 59 25.25 -11.53 18.19
CA LYS A 59 24.41 -12.66 17.76
C LYS A 59 24.13 -13.65 18.90
N ASP A 60 25.12 -13.86 19.76
CA ASP A 60 24.99 -14.69 20.94
C ASP A 60 24.03 -14.04 21.96
N LEU A 61 24.14 -12.74 22.22
CA LEU A 61 23.21 -11.97 23.07
C LEU A 61 21.78 -11.95 22.51
N GLU A 62 21.62 -11.79 21.19
CA GLU A 62 20.32 -11.87 20.51
C GLU A 62 19.68 -13.26 20.68
N SER A 63 20.51 -14.32 20.67
CA SER A 63 20.07 -15.69 20.89
C SER A 63 19.62 -15.92 22.33
N LEU A 64 20.35 -15.39 23.33
CA LEU A 64 19.94 -15.42 24.74
C LEU A 64 18.63 -14.65 24.97
N ALA A 65 18.49 -13.46 24.37
CA ALA A 65 17.27 -12.66 24.46
C ALA A 65 16.07 -13.38 23.82
N SER A 66 16.27 -13.98 22.65
CA SER A 66 15.27 -14.81 21.98
C SER A 66 14.85 -15.99 22.86
N TYR A 67 15.81 -16.68 23.48
CA TYR A 67 15.55 -17.80 24.36
C TYR A 67 14.64 -17.46 25.55
N LEU A 68 14.82 -16.27 26.15
CA LEU A 68 13.94 -15.76 27.21
C LEU A 68 12.57 -15.33 26.66
N LEU A 69 12.53 -14.61 25.54
CA LEU A 69 11.29 -14.11 24.93
C LEU A 69 10.34 -15.22 24.45
N TYR A 70 10.87 -16.39 24.11
CA TYR A 70 10.08 -17.57 23.71
C TYR A 70 9.88 -18.57 24.86
N ALA A 71 10.09 -18.17 26.12
CA ALA A 71 9.59 -18.95 27.26
C ALA A 71 8.06 -18.93 27.25
N LYS A 72 7.40 -20.03 27.64
CA LYS A 72 5.95 -20.00 27.82
C LYS A 72 5.70 -19.39 29.19
N ASP A 73 5.12 -18.19 29.23
CA ASP A 73 4.59 -17.64 30.48
C ASP A 73 3.50 -18.59 30.98
N SER A 74 3.65 -19.08 32.21
CA SER A 74 2.73 -20.05 32.83
C SER A 74 1.29 -19.53 32.98
N ASP A 75 1.09 -18.21 32.87
CA ASP A 75 -0.19 -17.55 33.16
C ASP A 75 -0.75 -16.70 32.00
N ALA A 76 -0.15 -16.73 30.81
CA ALA A 76 -0.72 -16.04 29.65
C ALA A 76 -1.86 -16.86 29.05
N SER A 77 -3.11 -16.45 29.34
CA SER A 77 -4.32 -17.04 28.75
C SER A 77 -4.18 -17.22 27.23
N ASP A 78 -4.51 -18.41 26.73
CA ASP A 78 -4.47 -18.82 25.31
C ASP A 78 -5.18 -17.83 24.35
N ASP A 79 -6.06 -16.97 24.86
CA ASP A 79 -6.83 -15.97 24.09
C ASP A 79 -6.07 -14.71 23.67
N THR A 80 -4.81 -14.52 24.07
CA THR A 80 -4.01 -13.33 23.67
C THR A 80 -3.04 -13.59 22.51
N ILE A 81 -3.13 -14.76 21.87
CA ILE A 81 -2.37 -15.02 20.64
C ILE A 81 -3.17 -14.47 19.46
N THR A 82 -3.02 -13.16 19.20
CA THR A 82 -3.57 -12.50 18.02
C THR A 82 -3.31 -13.32 16.74
N ASP A 83 -4.28 -13.38 15.83
CA ASP A 83 -4.21 -14.11 14.54
C ASP A 83 -2.90 -13.88 13.77
N TYR A 84 -2.31 -12.68 13.92
CA TYR A 84 -1.02 -12.33 13.33
C TYR A 84 0.15 -13.16 13.89
N ARG A 85 0.11 -13.46 15.20
CA ARG A 85 1.11 -14.26 15.92
C ARG A 85 0.98 -15.74 15.56
N GLN A 86 -0.23 -16.28 15.45
CA GLN A 86 -0.46 -17.64 14.91
C GLN A 86 0.01 -17.77 13.45
N LYS A 87 -0.33 -16.80 12.59
CA LYS A 87 0.07 -16.81 11.17
C LYS A 87 1.59 -16.70 10.99
N ARG A 88 2.27 -15.94 11.86
CA ARG A 88 3.74 -15.86 11.88
C ARG A 88 4.39 -17.14 12.41
N ASN A 89 3.83 -17.77 13.43
CA ASN A 89 4.31 -19.06 13.95
C ASN A 89 4.12 -20.18 12.93
N ASN A 90 2.94 -20.29 12.30
CA ASN A 90 2.71 -21.25 11.22
C ASN A 90 3.67 -21.05 10.04
N ASN A 91 3.99 -19.79 9.69
CA ASN A 91 4.97 -19.50 8.64
C ASN A 91 6.41 -19.85 9.04
N ARG A 92 6.78 -19.71 10.32
CA ARG A 92 8.10 -20.08 10.84
C ARG A 92 8.25 -21.59 10.97
N GLU A 93 7.25 -22.28 11.49
CA GLU A 93 7.22 -23.75 11.56
C GLU A 93 7.27 -24.38 10.17
N ALA A 94 6.50 -23.85 9.20
CA ALA A 94 6.59 -24.27 7.80
C ALA A 94 7.96 -23.97 7.16
N SER A 95 8.70 -22.97 7.65
CA SER A 95 10.07 -22.68 7.20
C SER A 95 11.10 -23.63 7.81
N ILE A 96 10.91 -24.03 9.07
CA ILE A 96 11.75 -24.99 9.79
C ILE A 96 11.52 -26.40 9.21
N GLU A 97 10.28 -26.77 8.94
CA GLU A 97 9.95 -28.04 8.27
C GLU A 97 10.50 -28.08 6.83
N LYS A 98 10.50 -26.95 6.12
CA LYS A 98 11.19 -26.82 4.82
C LYS A 98 12.70 -26.96 4.97
N LEU A 99 13.32 -26.39 6.00
CA LEU A 99 14.76 -26.54 6.26
C LEU A 99 15.13 -27.99 6.65
N MET A 100 14.25 -28.72 7.33
CA MET A 100 14.44 -30.14 7.63
C MET A 100 14.27 -31.05 6.40
N LYS A 101 13.44 -30.64 5.42
CA LYS A 101 13.26 -31.36 4.14
C LYS A 101 14.27 -30.96 3.04
N VAL A 102 15.22 -30.05 3.30
CA VAL A 102 16.19 -29.51 2.31
C VAL A 102 17.32 -30.49 1.93
N ARG A 103 17.22 -31.79 2.23
CA ARG A 103 18.12 -32.77 1.59
C ARG A 103 17.65 -33.35 0.27
N GLU A 104 16.39 -33.28 -0.11
CA GLU A 104 15.98 -33.79 -1.43
C GLU A 104 14.98 -32.89 -2.15
N VAL A 105 15.37 -32.52 -3.37
CA VAL A 105 14.65 -31.75 -4.39
C VAL A 105 14.66 -30.23 -4.23
N ARG A 106 15.61 -29.59 -4.92
CA ARG A 106 15.53 -28.18 -5.33
C ARG A 106 14.25 -27.98 -6.14
N LYS A 107 13.18 -27.49 -5.51
CA LYS A 107 12.09 -26.84 -6.23
C LYS A 107 12.54 -25.45 -6.61
N GLU A 108 12.62 -25.21 -7.92
CA GLU A 108 12.75 -23.88 -8.51
C GLU A 108 11.68 -22.98 -7.91
N THR A 109 12.11 -21.96 -7.18
CA THR A 109 11.20 -20.91 -6.75
C THR A 109 10.81 -20.15 -8.00
N ASN A 110 9.55 -20.28 -8.40
CA ASN A 110 8.88 -19.34 -9.30
C ASN A 110 8.83 -17.97 -8.60
N ARG A 111 9.97 -17.29 -8.53
CA ARG A 111 9.98 -15.83 -8.44
C ARG A 111 9.31 -15.39 -9.74
N SER A 112 8.13 -14.79 -9.63
CA SER A 112 7.63 -13.90 -10.66
C SER A 112 8.63 -12.75 -10.76
N ILE A 113 9.74 -13.00 -11.47
CA ILE A 113 10.63 -11.95 -11.95
C ILE A 113 9.71 -11.14 -12.85
N ILE A 114 9.22 -10.01 -12.33
CA ILE A 114 8.65 -8.97 -13.15
C ILE A 114 9.76 -8.65 -14.16
N LYS A 115 9.64 -9.20 -15.37
CA LYS A 115 10.61 -8.98 -16.43
C LYS A 115 10.45 -7.51 -16.80
N THR A 116 11.24 -6.66 -16.18
CA THR A 116 11.33 -5.26 -16.58
C THR A 116 11.58 -5.24 -18.09
N PRO A 117 10.72 -4.59 -18.87
CA PRO A 117 10.86 -4.59 -20.31
C PRO A 117 12.24 -4.04 -20.67
N LYS A 118 13.00 -4.78 -21.47
CA LYS A 118 14.35 -4.36 -21.88
C LYS A 118 14.21 -3.07 -22.68
N ILE A 119 14.71 -1.98 -22.12
CA ILE A 119 14.74 -0.69 -22.79
C ILE A 119 15.69 -0.82 -23.98
N LYS A 120 15.17 -0.54 -25.17
CA LYS A 120 15.93 -0.49 -26.42
C LYS A 120 15.93 0.93 -26.96
N ILE A 121 16.93 1.24 -27.76
CA ILE A 121 17.13 2.55 -28.37
C ILE A 121 16.79 2.41 -29.83
N ASN A 122 15.80 3.20 -30.25
CA ASN A 122 15.30 3.21 -31.61
C ASN A 122 15.89 4.41 -32.37
N ASP A 123 15.83 4.37 -33.70
CA ASP A 123 16.32 5.48 -34.52
C ASP A 123 15.56 6.80 -34.26
N ARG A 124 14.30 6.71 -33.81
CA ARG A 124 13.53 7.89 -33.33
C ARG A 124 14.14 8.53 -32.09
N ASP A 125 14.70 7.74 -31.17
CA ASP A 125 15.36 8.28 -29.97
C ASP A 125 16.65 9.00 -30.35
N ARG A 126 17.38 8.48 -31.34
CA ARG A 126 18.61 9.08 -31.88
C ARG A 126 18.36 10.34 -32.71
N ALA A 127 17.17 10.49 -33.29
CA ALA A 127 16.76 11.73 -33.96
C ALA A 127 16.36 12.81 -32.95
N ARG A 128 15.85 12.40 -31.79
CA ARG A 128 15.35 13.31 -30.74
C ARG A 128 16.46 13.86 -29.84
N TYR A 129 17.45 13.04 -29.50
CA TYR A 129 18.54 13.41 -28.60
C TYR A 129 19.89 13.43 -29.34
N PRO A 130 20.58 14.59 -29.44
CA PRO A 130 21.83 14.70 -30.17
C PRO A 130 22.94 13.82 -29.59
N GLU A 131 22.95 13.60 -28.27
CA GLU A 131 23.94 12.76 -27.57
C GLU A 131 23.85 11.29 -28.01
N LEU A 132 22.65 10.81 -28.32
CA LEU A 132 22.40 9.46 -28.83
C LEU A 132 22.68 9.33 -30.34
N ALA A 133 22.74 10.44 -31.07
CA ALA A 133 23.04 10.44 -32.49
C ALA A 133 24.54 10.14 -32.75
N GLU A 134 25.42 10.68 -31.92
CA GLU A 134 26.87 10.50 -32.04
C GLU A 134 27.28 9.06 -31.72
N THR A 135 26.80 8.53 -30.60
CA THR A 135 27.01 7.13 -30.18
C THR A 135 26.44 6.14 -31.21
N GLY A 136 25.27 6.44 -31.79
CA GLY A 136 24.70 5.68 -32.89
C GLY A 136 25.59 5.61 -34.13
N LYS A 137 26.27 6.71 -34.51
CA LYS A 137 27.24 6.73 -35.61
C LYS A 137 28.48 5.88 -35.30
N VAL A 138 28.94 5.87 -34.05
CA VAL A 138 30.08 5.06 -33.60
C VAL A 138 29.73 3.56 -33.65
N ILE A 139 28.56 3.16 -33.16
CA ILE A 139 28.09 1.77 -33.21
C ILE A 139 27.99 1.27 -34.65
N LYS A 140 27.49 2.10 -35.58
CA LYS A 140 27.43 1.77 -37.01
C LYS A 140 28.83 1.51 -37.60
N ARG A 141 29.81 2.37 -37.29
CA ARG A 141 31.20 2.20 -37.70
C ARG A 141 31.81 0.91 -37.15
N ILE A 142 31.68 0.66 -35.85
CA ILE A 142 32.19 -0.57 -35.21
C ILE A 142 31.53 -1.82 -35.79
N THR A 143 30.22 -1.77 -36.06
CA THR A 143 29.50 -2.90 -36.67
C THR A 143 29.98 -3.16 -38.10
N HIS A 144 30.28 -2.11 -38.87
CA HIS A 144 30.87 -2.27 -40.19
C HIS A 144 32.27 -2.89 -40.12
N LEU A 145 33.13 -2.47 -39.18
CA LEU A 145 34.45 -3.07 -38.97
C LEU A 145 34.37 -4.55 -38.55
N ILE A 146 33.43 -4.90 -37.67
CA ILE A 146 33.19 -6.30 -37.26
C ILE A 146 32.73 -7.16 -38.44
N ASN A 147 31.85 -6.63 -39.29
CA ASN A 147 31.27 -7.38 -40.41
C ASN A 147 32.22 -7.48 -41.61
N SER A 148 32.97 -6.42 -41.91
CA SER A 148 33.97 -6.41 -42.98
C SER A 148 35.23 -7.18 -42.60
N GLY A 149 35.55 -7.29 -41.31
CA GLY A 149 36.77 -7.94 -40.83
C GLY A 149 38.04 -7.21 -41.27
N ILE A 150 37.91 -5.96 -41.70
CA ILE A 150 38.97 -5.12 -42.24
C ILE A 150 38.96 -3.79 -41.49
N ASP A 151 40.14 -3.32 -41.10
CA ASP A 151 40.33 -2.04 -40.43
C ASP A 151 40.22 -0.85 -41.41
N SER A 152 40.13 0.39 -40.92
CA SER A 152 40.05 1.59 -41.77
C SER A 152 41.24 1.79 -42.71
N THR A 153 42.33 1.05 -42.47
CA THR A 153 43.57 1.05 -43.27
C THR A 153 43.68 -0.15 -44.23
N GLY A 154 42.66 -0.99 -44.34
CA GLY A 154 42.66 -2.15 -45.25
C GLY A 154 43.30 -3.43 -44.68
N ARG A 155 43.72 -3.42 -43.41
CA ARG A 155 44.31 -4.59 -42.74
C ARG A 155 43.24 -5.56 -42.26
N LYS A 156 43.46 -6.88 -42.42
CA LYS A 156 42.56 -7.90 -41.87
C LYS A 156 42.66 -7.91 -40.34
N LEU A 157 41.52 -7.81 -39.68
CA LEU A 157 41.40 -7.84 -38.22
C LEU A 157 41.58 -9.27 -37.71
N THR A 158 42.35 -9.41 -36.64
CA THR A 158 42.52 -10.69 -35.95
C THR A 158 41.27 -11.06 -35.13
N VAL A 159 41.11 -12.34 -34.82
CA VAL A 159 39.96 -12.85 -34.04
C VAL A 159 39.88 -12.20 -32.65
N SER A 160 41.02 -11.86 -32.04
CA SER A 160 41.09 -11.17 -30.74
C SER A 160 40.62 -9.72 -30.85
N GLU A 161 40.97 -9.01 -31.92
CA GLU A 161 40.51 -7.64 -32.19
C GLU A 161 39.02 -7.58 -32.49
N ILE A 162 38.49 -8.53 -33.27
CA ILE A 162 37.05 -8.64 -33.51
C ILE A 162 36.30 -8.89 -32.20
N LYS A 163 36.84 -9.72 -31.29
CA LYS A 163 36.27 -9.91 -29.95
C LYS A 163 36.28 -8.60 -29.17
N LYS A 164 37.40 -7.86 -29.14
CA LYS A 164 37.49 -6.54 -28.47
C LYS A 164 36.47 -5.55 -29.03
N LEU A 165 36.30 -5.47 -30.35
CA LEU A 165 35.30 -4.61 -30.99
C LEU A 165 33.86 -5.00 -30.61
N LYS A 166 33.56 -6.30 -30.49
CA LYS A 166 32.25 -6.77 -29.99
C LYS A 166 32.00 -6.37 -28.54
N TRP A 167 33.03 -6.41 -27.70
CA TRP A 167 32.97 -5.92 -26.31
C TRP A 167 32.71 -4.42 -26.26
N ILE A 168 33.52 -3.62 -26.96
CA ILE A 168 33.37 -2.15 -27.04
C ILE A 168 31.99 -1.78 -27.55
N ARG A 169 31.48 -2.45 -28.59
CA ARG A 169 30.11 -2.21 -29.10
C ARG A 169 29.05 -2.45 -28.03
N THR A 170 29.21 -3.51 -27.24
CA THR A 170 28.25 -3.88 -26.19
C THR A 170 28.28 -2.87 -25.05
N ASP A 171 29.46 -2.33 -24.73
CA ASP A 171 29.64 -1.33 -23.69
C ASP A 171 28.98 0.00 -24.08
N ILE A 172 29.26 0.50 -25.28
CA ILE A 172 28.63 1.72 -25.81
C ILE A 172 27.10 1.56 -25.87
N GLN A 173 26.59 0.36 -26.19
CA GLN A 173 25.14 0.09 -26.16
C GLN A 173 24.53 0.13 -24.75
N LYS A 174 25.28 -0.22 -23.71
CA LYS A 174 24.83 -0.08 -22.32
C LYS A 174 24.84 1.39 -21.91
N ASP A 175 25.86 2.14 -22.31
CA ASP A 175 25.97 3.57 -22.05
C ASP A 175 24.84 4.34 -22.73
N GLU A 176 24.52 4.03 -24.00
CA GLU A 176 23.37 4.65 -24.67
C GLU A 176 22.06 4.42 -23.86
N ILE A 177 21.90 3.26 -23.20
CA ILE A 177 20.70 2.94 -22.39
C ILE A 177 20.71 3.74 -21.08
N ALA A 178 21.86 3.89 -20.44
CA ALA A 178 22.02 4.72 -19.24
C ALA A 178 21.70 6.19 -19.55
N VAL A 179 22.29 6.73 -20.62
CA VAL A 179 22.02 8.10 -21.12
C VAL A 179 20.54 8.28 -21.45
N LYS A 180 19.90 7.31 -22.12
CA LYS A 180 18.45 7.36 -22.39
C LYS A 180 17.61 7.39 -21.10
N ASN A 181 18.03 6.70 -20.05
CA ASN A 181 17.32 6.72 -18.77
C ASN A 181 17.48 8.07 -18.04
N GLU A 182 18.66 8.67 -18.12
CA GLU A 182 18.90 10.02 -17.58
C GLU A 182 18.11 11.08 -18.35
N LEU A 183 18.13 11.03 -19.69
CA LEU A 183 17.41 11.95 -20.57
C LEU A 183 15.88 11.80 -20.51
N LYS A 184 15.37 10.60 -20.18
CA LYS A 184 13.92 10.39 -19.99
C LYS A 184 13.38 11.16 -18.78
N GLY A 185 14.27 11.58 -17.87
CA GLY A 185 13.89 12.12 -16.58
C GLY A 185 13.31 11.05 -15.65
N TYR A 186 13.35 11.33 -14.35
CA TYR A 186 12.65 10.49 -13.38
C TYR A 186 11.14 10.67 -13.54
N ILE A 187 10.38 9.56 -13.58
CA ILE A 187 8.97 9.62 -13.20
C ILE A 187 8.99 9.92 -11.70
N ARG A 188 8.95 11.21 -11.34
CA ARG A 188 8.58 11.58 -9.98
C ARG A 188 7.11 11.23 -9.87
N PHE A 189 6.79 10.18 -9.12
CA PHE A 189 5.48 10.13 -8.49
C PHE A 189 5.45 11.35 -7.58
N GLN A 190 4.71 12.38 -8.01
CA GLN A 190 4.50 13.56 -7.20
C GLN A 190 3.87 13.07 -5.90
N ASN A 191 4.60 13.18 -4.80
CA ASN A 191 3.96 13.19 -3.50
C ASN A 191 3.05 14.42 -3.49
N ILE A 192 1.75 14.19 -3.30
CA ILE A 192 0.69 15.21 -3.18
C ILE A 192 1.06 16.30 -2.16
N THR A 193 2.01 16.02 -1.26
CA THR A 193 2.41 16.87 -0.14
C THR A 193 3.57 17.83 -0.42
N LYS A 194 4.12 17.93 -1.64
CA LYS A 194 5.14 18.94 -1.95
C LYS A 194 4.63 19.92 -3.01
N SER A 195 4.34 21.12 -2.51
CA SER A 195 3.94 22.33 -3.22
C SER A 195 4.91 22.69 -4.36
N ASP A 196 4.47 22.48 -5.60
CA ASP A 196 4.98 23.22 -6.76
C ASP A 196 4.27 24.59 -6.84
N PRO A 197 4.92 25.64 -7.40
CA PRO A 197 4.35 26.98 -7.53
C PRO A 197 3.19 27.09 -8.55
N ASP A 198 2.90 26.05 -9.32
CA ASP A 198 1.76 25.95 -10.26
C ASP A 198 0.64 25.03 -9.72
N PHE A 199 0.35 25.10 -8.42
CA PHE A 199 -0.65 24.25 -7.76
C PHE A 199 -2.10 24.74 -7.95
N HIS A 200 -2.58 24.80 -9.19
CA HIS A 200 -4.01 25.00 -9.48
C HIS A 200 -4.88 23.77 -9.07
N GLN A 201 -4.28 22.70 -8.54
CA GLN A 201 -5.04 21.55 -8.00
C GLN A 201 -5.80 21.88 -6.71
N MET A 202 -5.36 22.87 -5.93
CA MET A 202 -6.08 23.38 -4.76
C MET A 202 -6.94 24.61 -5.06
N GLU A 203 -6.87 25.19 -6.26
CA GLU A 203 -7.78 26.27 -6.64
C GLU A 203 -9.24 25.81 -6.68
N PHE A 204 -9.46 24.49 -6.80
CA PHE A 204 -10.78 23.92 -6.76
C PHE A 204 -10.78 22.68 -5.87
N ILE A 205 -11.46 22.76 -4.72
CA ILE A 205 -11.69 21.58 -3.88
C ILE A 205 -12.48 20.53 -4.67
N ARG A 206 -11.94 19.32 -4.66
CA ARG A 206 -12.49 18.18 -5.39
C ARG A 206 -13.32 17.30 -4.48
N PHE A 207 -14.63 17.55 -4.46
CA PHE A 207 -15.56 16.72 -3.68
C PHE A 207 -15.72 15.28 -4.21
N ASP A 208 -15.08 14.92 -5.33
CA ASP A 208 -15.05 13.55 -5.85
C ASP A 208 -13.90 12.71 -5.28
N ASP A 209 -12.99 13.32 -4.52
CA ASP A 209 -11.85 12.67 -3.90
C ASP A 209 -12.14 12.26 -2.44
N VAL A 210 -11.74 11.04 -2.09
CA VAL A 210 -12.03 10.44 -0.77
C VAL A 210 -11.12 11.02 0.30
N GLU A 211 -9.87 11.35 -0.06
CA GLU A 211 -8.92 11.96 0.88
C GLU A 211 -9.39 13.36 1.27
N THR A 212 -9.87 14.14 0.30
CA THR A 212 -10.48 15.45 0.54
C THR A 212 -11.65 15.34 1.52
N MET A 213 -12.55 14.36 1.36
CA MET A 213 -13.63 14.11 2.33
C MET A 213 -13.13 13.75 3.70
N ARG A 214 -12.04 12.96 3.78
CA ARG A 214 -11.46 12.54 5.05
C ARG A 214 -10.92 13.75 5.81
N VAL A 215 -10.16 14.63 5.14
CA VAL A 215 -9.60 15.84 5.74
C VAL A 215 -10.73 16.78 6.21
N LEU A 216 -11.75 16.99 5.39
CA LEU A 216 -12.92 17.81 5.77
C LEU A 216 -13.67 17.25 6.99
N LEU A 217 -13.67 15.93 7.20
CA LEU A 217 -14.25 15.31 8.39
C LEU A 217 -13.32 15.34 9.61
N GLU A 218 -12.03 15.09 9.42
CA GLU A 218 -11.04 15.07 10.50
C GLU A 218 -10.88 16.45 11.13
N ASP A 219 -10.85 17.50 10.31
CA ASP A 219 -10.62 18.89 10.74
C ASP A 219 -11.92 19.72 10.73
N TYR A 220 -13.09 19.07 10.71
CA TYR A 220 -14.40 19.75 10.56
C TYR A 220 -14.61 20.88 11.57
N ALA A 221 -14.33 20.65 12.85
CA ALA A 221 -14.58 21.63 13.92
C ALA A 221 -13.75 22.91 13.72
N GLU A 222 -12.46 22.73 13.44
CA GLU A 222 -11.51 23.83 13.20
C GLU A 222 -11.86 24.59 11.90
N LEU A 223 -12.14 23.86 10.82
CA LEU A 223 -12.55 24.45 9.55
C LEU A 223 -13.88 25.20 9.67
N LYS A 224 -14.82 24.71 10.47
CA LYS A 224 -16.11 25.37 10.70
C LYS A 224 -15.92 26.68 11.46
N GLU A 225 -15.07 26.70 12.48
CA GLU A 225 -14.70 27.93 13.20
C GLU A 225 -14.08 28.96 12.26
N TYR A 226 -13.06 28.57 11.48
CA TYR A 226 -12.44 29.44 10.49
C TYR A 226 -13.41 29.93 9.41
N SER A 227 -14.40 29.11 9.04
CA SER A 227 -15.42 29.49 8.06
C SER A 227 -16.38 30.58 8.56
N CYS A 228 -16.55 30.74 9.88
CA CYS A 228 -17.41 31.77 10.46
C CYS A 228 -16.78 33.16 10.31
N ASP A 229 -15.47 33.25 10.48
CA ASP A 229 -14.70 34.49 10.33
C ASP A 229 -14.43 34.82 8.85
N ASP A 230 -14.53 33.82 7.98
CA ASP A 230 -14.33 33.96 6.54
C ASP A 230 -15.52 34.64 5.86
N THR A 231 -15.50 35.98 5.86
CA THR A 231 -16.61 36.81 5.35
C THR A 231 -16.68 36.80 3.80
N PHE A 232 -15.56 36.63 3.12
CA PHE A 232 -15.45 36.75 1.65
C PHE A 232 -14.69 35.61 0.97
N GLY A 233 -14.11 34.69 1.72
CA GLY A 233 -13.39 33.55 1.16
C GLY A 233 -14.28 32.37 0.84
N TYR A 234 -13.65 31.40 0.19
CA TYR A 234 -14.32 30.22 -0.33
C TYR A 234 -14.59 29.17 0.76
N LEU A 235 -13.97 29.27 1.95
CA LEU A 235 -14.06 28.22 2.97
C LEU A 235 -15.49 28.07 3.47
N LYS A 236 -16.20 29.18 3.67
CA LYS A 236 -17.62 29.16 4.04
C LYS A 236 -18.50 28.44 3.02
N ILE A 237 -18.24 28.65 1.73
CA ILE A 237 -18.96 27.99 0.64
C ILE A 237 -18.62 26.49 0.61
N ILE A 238 -17.34 26.16 0.79
CA ILE A 238 -16.86 24.77 0.85
C ILE A 238 -17.56 24.02 1.98
N MET A 239 -17.59 24.59 3.19
CA MET A 239 -18.23 23.96 4.35
C MET A 239 -19.74 23.82 4.15
N PHE A 240 -20.40 24.81 3.55
CA PHE A 240 -21.82 24.73 3.23
C PHE A 240 -22.13 23.60 2.22
N VAL A 241 -21.36 23.51 1.14
CA VAL A 241 -21.50 22.42 0.15
C VAL A 241 -21.18 21.06 0.77
N PHE A 242 -20.19 21.01 1.65
CA PHE A 242 -19.84 19.79 2.37
C PHE A 242 -20.97 19.30 3.27
N GLU A 243 -21.57 20.19 4.06
CA GLU A 243 -22.72 19.89 4.92
C GLU A 243 -23.93 19.42 4.10
N GLU A 244 -24.24 20.12 3.00
CA GLU A 244 -25.29 19.70 2.05
C GLU A 244 -25.02 18.28 1.52
N LEU A 245 -23.77 17.94 1.22
CA LEU A 245 -23.41 16.60 0.75
C LEU A 245 -23.57 15.53 1.84
N ILE A 246 -23.25 15.83 3.10
CA ILE A 246 -23.48 14.92 4.22
C ILE A 246 -24.98 14.65 4.37
N GLU A 247 -25.81 15.70 4.34
CA GLU A 247 -27.27 15.57 4.46
C GLU A 247 -27.90 14.75 3.33
N MET A 248 -27.38 14.90 2.10
CA MET A 248 -27.83 14.14 0.94
C MET A 248 -27.37 12.69 0.93
N THR A 249 -26.30 12.36 1.66
CA THR A 249 -25.75 11.00 1.66
C THR A 249 -26.66 10.07 2.48
N GLU A 250 -27.08 8.94 1.90
CA GLU A 250 -27.87 7.90 2.57
C GLU A 250 -26.99 7.14 3.59
N ILE A 251 -26.76 7.76 4.75
CA ILE A 251 -25.99 7.21 5.86
C ILE A 251 -26.95 6.60 6.90
N ASN A 252 -26.62 5.40 7.40
CA ASN A 252 -27.38 4.78 8.49
C ASN A 252 -27.34 5.64 9.76
N ASP A 253 -28.40 5.63 10.57
CA ASP A 253 -28.50 6.49 11.76
C ASP A 253 -27.33 6.31 12.73
N TYR A 254 -26.89 5.08 12.99
CA TYR A 254 -25.73 4.83 13.85
C TYR A 254 -24.41 5.38 13.28
N MET A 255 -24.28 5.50 11.95
CA MET A 255 -23.10 6.09 11.31
C MET A 255 -23.14 7.62 11.37
N LYS A 256 -24.33 8.23 11.34
CA LYS A 256 -24.50 9.68 11.57
C LYS A 256 -24.08 10.05 12.98
N ASP A 257 -24.50 9.27 13.98
CA ASP A 257 -24.09 9.46 15.36
C ASP A 257 -22.56 9.33 15.54
N ILE A 258 -21.94 8.32 14.89
CA ILE A 258 -20.48 8.18 14.89
C ILE A 258 -19.78 9.43 14.34
N LEU A 259 -20.34 10.06 13.30
CA LEU A 259 -19.81 11.28 12.72
C LEU A 259 -19.91 12.45 13.71
N VAL A 260 -21.07 12.62 14.36
CA VAL A 260 -21.29 13.65 15.38
C VAL A 260 -20.32 13.47 16.55
N TRP A 261 -20.24 12.26 17.14
CA TRP A 261 -19.32 11.98 18.24
C TRP A 261 -17.86 12.17 17.85
N LYS A 262 -17.52 11.93 16.58
CA LYS A 262 -16.17 12.14 16.07
C LYS A 262 -15.82 13.62 16.00
N VAL A 263 -16.77 14.46 15.57
CA VAL A 263 -16.65 15.93 15.57
C VAL A 263 -16.55 16.48 17.00
N GLU A 264 -17.31 15.89 17.95
CA GLU A 264 -17.24 16.24 19.37
C GLU A 264 -15.95 15.79 20.06
N GLY A 265 -15.09 15.02 19.38
CA GLY A 265 -13.82 14.55 19.93
C GLY A 265 -13.92 13.41 20.94
N GLN A 266 -15.03 12.64 20.94
CA GLN A 266 -15.17 11.50 21.84
C GLN A 266 -14.11 10.42 21.58
N SER A 267 -13.76 9.65 22.61
CA SER A 267 -12.83 8.52 22.45
C SER A 267 -13.52 7.35 21.74
N TYR A 268 -12.73 6.52 21.05
CA TYR A 268 -13.29 5.31 20.41
C TYR A 268 -13.87 4.31 21.41
N ASP A 269 -13.41 4.31 22.66
CA ASP A 269 -13.98 3.45 23.71
C ASP A 269 -15.38 3.92 24.08
N ASP A 270 -15.57 5.22 24.29
CA ASP A 270 -16.87 5.81 24.65
C ASP A 270 -17.91 5.66 23.53
N MET A 271 -17.47 5.82 22.27
CA MET A 271 -18.32 5.57 21.11
C MET A 271 -18.81 4.12 21.05
N ILE A 272 -17.95 3.14 21.39
CA ILE A 272 -18.34 1.72 21.36
C ILE A 272 -19.40 1.42 22.43
N VAL A 273 -19.27 2.02 23.61
CA VAL A 273 -20.28 1.91 24.68
C VAL A 273 -21.60 2.53 24.21
N SER A 274 -21.55 3.75 23.67
CA SER A 274 -22.73 4.48 23.19
C SER A 274 -23.45 3.75 22.05
N LEU A 275 -22.71 3.12 21.12
CA LEU A 275 -23.29 2.30 20.04
C LEU A 275 -24.01 1.06 20.58
N LYS A 276 -23.46 0.44 21.62
CA LYS A 276 -24.07 -0.73 22.25
C LYS A 276 -25.35 -0.33 23.01
N GLU A 277 -25.36 0.82 23.67
CA GLU A 277 -26.53 1.29 24.42
C GLU A 277 -27.67 1.77 23.51
N LYS A 278 -27.36 2.61 22.50
CA LYS A 278 -28.37 3.25 21.66
C LYS A 278 -28.91 2.33 20.55
N TYR A 279 -28.05 1.52 19.95
CA TYR A 279 -28.39 0.71 18.77
C TYR A 279 -28.28 -0.80 19.00
N ASN A 280 -27.83 -1.24 20.18
CA ASN A 280 -27.52 -2.64 20.47
C ASN A 280 -26.51 -3.26 19.48
N ILE A 281 -25.56 -2.45 18.97
CA ILE A 281 -24.54 -2.87 18.01
C ILE A 281 -23.22 -3.12 18.73
N LYS A 282 -22.70 -4.35 18.66
CA LYS A 282 -21.32 -4.65 19.09
C LYS A 282 -20.34 -4.19 18.01
N MET A 283 -19.47 -3.24 18.35
CA MET A 283 -18.47 -2.68 17.44
C MET A 283 -17.05 -2.88 17.99
N THR A 284 -16.06 -3.03 17.11
CA THR A 284 -14.64 -3.09 17.48
C THR A 284 -13.92 -1.82 17.06
N LYS A 285 -12.85 -1.42 17.77
CA LYS A 285 -12.05 -0.22 17.42
C LYS A 285 -11.57 -0.20 15.96
N PRO A 286 -11.05 -1.29 15.38
CA PRO A 286 -10.61 -1.28 13.97
C PRO A 286 -11.78 -1.04 13.01
N ARG A 287 -12.96 -1.60 13.30
CA ARG A 287 -14.15 -1.39 12.49
C ARG A 287 -14.64 0.05 12.58
N LEU A 288 -14.64 0.64 13.77
CA LEU A 288 -15.01 2.04 13.98
C LEU A 288 -14.04 3.00 13.26
N SER A 289 -12.72 2.72 13.34
CA SER A 289 -11.69 3.45 12.59
C SER A 289 -11.89 3.35 11.07
N LYS A 290 -12.25 2.17 10.57
CA LYS A 290 -12.58 1.98 9.15
C LYS A 290 -13.84 2.74 8.72
N ILE A 291 -14.86 2.80 9.59
CA ILE A 291 -16.09 3.54 9.31
C ILE A 291 -15.79 5.02 9.14
N THR A 292 -15.06 5.60 10.10
CA THR A 292 -14.74 7.04 10.13
C THR A 292 -13.75 7.46 9.03
N ARG A 293 -12.68 6.68 8.80
CA ARG A 293 -11.61 7.07 7.86
C ARG A 293 -11.82 6.69 6.41
N GLU A 294 -12.67 5.70 6.14
CA GLU A 294 -12.81 5.15 4.79
C GLU A 294 -14.28 5.08 4.37
N THR A 295 -15.13 4.44 5.17
CA THR A 295 -16.49 4.10 4.74
C THR A 295 -17.34 5.35 4.55
N ILE A 296 -17.42 6.21 5.57
CA ILE A 296 -18.19 7.47 5.51
C ILE A 296 -17.63 8.42 4.43
N PRO A 297 -16.31 8.74 4.40
CA PRO A 297 -15.73 9.57 3.34
C PRO A 297 -16.03 9.06 1.93
N THR A 298 -15.94 7.75 1.71
CA THR A 298 -16.24 7.13 0.41
C THR A 298 -17.71 7.31 0.03
N MET A 299 -18.63 7.13 0.98
CA MET A 299 -20.06 7.32 0.72
C MET A 299 -20.40 8.76 0.33
N ILE A 300 -19.78 9.75 0.97
CA ILE A 300 -19.98 11.17 0.65
C ILE A 300 -19.41 11.48 -0.75
N ALA A 301 -18.18 11.02 -1.04
CA ALA A 301 -17.56 11.21 -2.35
C ALA A 301 -18.37 10.55 -3.47
N ASP A 302 -18.93 9.36 -3.25
CA ASP A 302 -19.80 8.67 -4.20
C ASP A 302 -21.12 9.41 -4.43
N THR A 303 -21.69 10.00 -3.38
CA THR A 303 -22.89 10.86 -3.48
C THR A 303 -22.62 12.08 -4.37
N TYR A 304 -21.48 12.74 -4.19
CA TYR A 304 -21.08 13.85 -5.06
C TYR A 304 -20.88 13.41 -6.51
N ARG A 305 -20.18 12.28 -6.75
CA ARG A 305 -20.00 11.72 -8.10
C ARG A 305 -21.34 11.44 -8.76
N GLN A 306 -22.30 10.91 -8.02
CA GLN A 306 -23.64 10.63 -8.52
C GLN A 306 -24.40 11.92 -8.85
N LYS A 307 -24.41 12.93 -7.95
CA LYS A 307 -25.06 14.23 -8.20
C LYS A 307 -24.48 14.92 -9.44
N ARG A 308 -23.16 14.87 -9.60
CA ARG A 308 -22.46 15.42 -10.77
C ARG A 308 -22.84 14.68 -12.05
N GLU A 309 -22.87 13.35 -12.03
CA GLU A 309 -23.30 12.52 -13.16
C GLU A 309 -24.74 12.85 -13.56
N ASP A 310 -25.65 12.87 -12.58
CA ASP A 310 -27.06 13.16 -12.80
C ASP A 310 -27.24 14.58 -13.36
N TRP A 311 -26.51 15.58 -12.87
CA TRP A 311 -26.54 16.95 -13.42
C TRP A 311 -26.09 17.00 -14.89
N ILE A 312 -24.97 16.34 -15.22
CA ILE A 312 -24.44 16.29 -16.60
C ILE A 312 -25.47 15.67 -17.54
N TYR A 313 -26.06 14.54 -17.17
CA TYR A 313 -27.05 13.90 -18.03
C TYR A 313 -28.40 14.63 -18.05
N THR A 314 -28.79 15.34 -16.98
CA THR A 314 -30.05 16.10 -16.98
C THR A 314 -29.95 17.32 -17.88
N TYR A 315 -28.87 18.09 -17.76
CA TYR A 315 -28.81 19.44 -18.34
C TYR A 315 -27.89 19.57 -19.54
N VAL A 316 -26.80 18.80 -19.60
CA VAL A 316 -25.77 18.94 -20.66
C VAL A 316 -26.02 17.95 -21.79
N LEU A 317 -26.04 16.64 -21.48
CA LEU A 317 -26.16 15.58 -22.47
C LEU A 317 -27.61 15.19 -22.80
N ARG A 318 -28.56 15.55 -21.93
CA ARG A 318 -29.99 15.17 -22.02
C ARG A 318 -30.17 13.66 -22.20
N GLY A 319 -29.67 12.90 -21.22
CA GLY A 319 -29.73 11.44 -21.20
C GLY A 319 -31.16 10.90 -21.18
N GLU A 320 -31.31 9.63 -21.56
CA GLU A 320 -32.61 8.94 -21.48
C GLU A 320 -32.89 8.50 -20.04
N TYR A 321 -34.11 8.78 -19.56
CA TYR A 321 -34.56 8.40 -18.22
C TYR A 321 -35.60 7.28 -18.29
N LYS A 322 -35.61 6.45 -17.25
CA LYS A 322 -36.55 5.35 -17.07
C LYS A 322 -37.10 5.39 -15.64
N THR A 323 -38.42 5.32 -15.51
CA THR A 323 -39.10 5.26 -14.22
C THR A 323 -39.07 3.84 -13.68
N CYS A 324 -38.70 3.69 -12.40
CA CYS A 324 -38.81 2.42 -11.70
C CYS A 324 -40.28 2.09 -11.43
N SER A 325 -40.75 0.91 -11.81
CA SER A 325 -42.14 0.50 -11.58
C SER A 325 -42.46 0.22 -10.10
N CYS A 326 -41.45 0.10 -9.23
CA CYS A 326 -41.61 -0.20 -7.80
C CYS A 326 -41.58 1.08 -6.96
N CYS A 327 -40.46 1.81 -6.93
CA CYS A 327 -40.35 3.06 -6.17
C CYS A 327 -40.88 4.30 -6.90
N LYS A 328 -41.29 4.18 -8.17
CA LYS A 328 -41.81 5.29 -9.01
C LYS A 328 -40.84 6.45 -9.26
N ASN A 329 -39.58 6.34 -8.82
CA ASN A 329 -38.54 7.34 -9.08
C ASN A 329 -37.98 7.23 -10.51
N ASN A 330 -37.62 8.37 -11.09
CA ASN A 330 -36.96 8.48 -12.39
C ASN A 330 -35.45 8.34 -12.22
N TYR A 331 -34.85 7.39 -12.92
CA TYR A 331 -33.40 7.21 -12.95
C TYR A 331 -32.89 7.21 -14.39
N LEU A 332 -31.60 7.49 -14.58
CA LEU A 332 -30.96 7.34 -15.88
C LEU A 332 -31.10 5.89 -16.38
N ALA A 333 -31.41 5.72 -17.67
CA ALA A 333 -31.57 4.44 -18.34
C ALA A 333 -30.22 3.74 -18.58
N THR A 334 -29.44 3.55 -17.51
CA THR A 334 -28.11 2.96 -17.54
C THR A 334 -28.07 1.63 -16.79
N LYS A 335 -27.01 0.85 -17.05
CA LYS A 335 -26.73 -0.39 -16.32
C LYS A 335 -26.40 -0.16 -14.85
N LYS A 336 -26.18 1.10 -14.40
CA LYS A 336 -25.96 1.45 -13.00
C LYS A 336 -27.24 1.23 -12.20
N TYR A 337 -28.34 1.84 -12.63
CA TYR A 337 -29.63 1.80 -11.93
C TYR A 337 -30.53 0.62 -12.31
N PHE A 338 -30.44 0.11 -13.56
CA PHE A 338 -31.29 -0.99 -14.03
C PHE A 338 -30.47 -2.21 -14.46
N SER A 339 -30.96 -3.40 -14.11
CA SER A 339 -30.34 -4.65 -14.60
C SER A 339 -30.69 -4.88 -16.08
N PRO A 340 -29.78 -5.42 -16.90
CA PRO A 340 -30.07 -5.78 -18.28
C PRO A 340 -31.24 -6.78 -18.39
N ASN A 341 -32.11 -6.59 -19.38
CA ASN A 341 -33.15 -7.53 -19.76
C ASN A 341 -33.35 -7.54 -21.28
N LYS A 342 -32.86 -8.60 -21.92
CA LYS A 342 -32.95 -8.79 -23.38
C LYS A 342 -34.39 -8.83 -23.91
N ARG A 343 -35.38 -9.15 -23.06
CA ARG A 343 -36.80 -9.23 -23.45
C ARG A 343 -37.53 -7.88 -23.40
N SER A 344 -36.91 -6.86 -22.83
CA SER A 344 -37.53 -5.53 -22.71
C SER A 344 -37.17 -4.65 -23.89
N LYS A 345 -38.10 -3.80 -24.35
CA LYS A 345 -37.89 -2.85 -25.46
C LYS A 345 -36.67 -1.94 -25.24
N SER A 346 -36.43 -1.53 -23.99
CA SER A 346 -35.30 -0.68 -23.61
C SER A 346 -34.02 -1.47 -23.26
N GLY A 347 -34.01 -2.80 -23.40
CA GLY A 347 -32.89 -3.66 -22.98
C GLY A 347 -32.61 -3.68 -21.46
N LEU A 348 -33.46 -3.06 -20.64
CA LEU A 348 -33.31 -2.87 -19.19
C LEU A 348 -34.60 -3.24 -18.44
N ARG A 349 -34.46 -3.83 -17.25
CA ARG A 349 -35.59 -4.18 -16.39
C ARG A 349 -36.41 -2.94 -15.98
N PRO A 350 -37.73 -3.09 -15.74
CA PRO A 350 -38.60 -2.00 -15.28
C PRO A 350 -38.38 -1.63 -13.79
N ILE A 351 -37.74 -2.50 -13.01
CA ILE A 351 -37.47 -2.28 -11.58
C ILE A 351 -35.98 -1.93 -11.42
N CYS A 352 -35.68 -0.88 -10.63
CA CYS A 352 -34.31 -0.48 -10.32
C CYS A 352 -33.61 -1.53 -9.45
N LYS A 353 -32.28 -1.48 -9.39
CA LYS A 353 -31.48 -2.45 -8.63
C LYS A 353 -31.75 -2.39 -7.12
N ASN A 354 -32.01 -1.21 -6.56
CA ASN A 354 -32.27 -1.04 -5.13
C ASN A 354 -33.56 -1.78 -4.74
N CYS A 355 -34.69 -1.45 -5.36
CA CYS A 355 -35.95 -2.17 -5.10
C CYS A 355 -35.86 -3.67 -5.37
N ARG A 356 -35.04 -4.09 -6.34
CA ARG A 356 -34.80 -5.52 -6.58
C ARG A 356 -34.05 -6.17 -5.43
N LYS A 357 -33.04 -5.51 -4.87
CA LYS A 357 -32.27 -5.98 -3.72
C LYS A 357 -33.15 -6.07 -2.48
N ASP A 358 -33.97 -5.05 -2.22
CA ASP A 358 -34.90 -5.02 -1.10
C ASP A 358 -35.91 -6.16 -1.18
N LYS A 359 -36.44 -6.41 -2.39
CA LYS A 359 -37.33 -7.55 -2.62
C LYS A 359 -36.66 -8.89 -2.31
N TYR A 360 -35.41 -9.09 -2.77
CA TYR A 360 -34.68 -10.33 -2.45
C TYR A 360 -34.42 -10.49 -0.95
N GLN A 361 -34.11 -9.41 -0.23
CA GLN A 361 -33.88 -9.47 1.21
C GLN A 361 -35.17 -9.85 1.94
N ASN A 362 -36.30 -9.22 1.60
CA ASN A 362 -37.60 -9.55 2.19
C ASN A 362 -38.03 -10.99 1.88
N ASP A 363 -37.84 -11.45 0.64
CA ASP A 363 -38.14 -12.83 0.23
C ASP A 363 -37.26 -13.86 0.94
N SER A 364 -36.05 -13.48 1.36
CA SER A 364 -35.14 -14.37 2.12
C SER A 364 -35.52 -14.47 3.60
N VAL A 365 -35.93 -13.35 4.23
CA VAL A 365 -36.39 -13.32 5.61
C VAL A 365 -37.68 -14.12 5.76
N ALA A 366 -38.63 -13.95 4.83
CA ALA A 366 -39.91 -14.68 4.80
C ALA A 366 -39.77 -16.20 4.52
N LYS A 367 -38.58 -16.68 4.16
CA LYS A 367 -38.29 -18.13 3.99
C LYS A 367 -37.54 -18.73 5.18
N SER A 368 -37.01 -17.89 6.06
CA SER A 368 -36.32 -18.30 7.29
C SER A 368 -37.21 -18.24 8.53
N GLU A 369 -38.38 -17.61 8.41
CA GLU A 369 -39.55 -17.78 9.29
C GLU A 369 -40.41 -18.94 8.77
#